data_AF-R9KQK3-F1
#
_entry.id   AF-R9KQK3-F1
#
_cell.length_a   1.000
_cell.length_b   1.000
_cell.length_c   1.000
_cell.angle_alpha   90.00
_cell.angle_beta   90.00
_cell.angle_gamma   90.00
#
_symmetry.space_group_name_H-M   'P 1'
#
loop_
_entity.id
_entity.type
_entity.pdbx_description
1 polymer ?
#
loop_
_entity_poly.entity_id
_entity_poly.type
_entity_poly.pdbx_seq_one_letter_code
_entity_poly.pdbx_strand_id
1 'polypeptide(L)'
;MTFPVLWHGFAEDMEGMEGDGDRETKSVNFLVESLSQNAPSLGLSEGKQNRDWIYIEDVLSAYEVILQNISQFEQGKCYGFEIGTGQRTGLKEFVITAKDLAGSNTDLLFGKARMHKNERITEHERKMS
;
A
#
# COMPACT_ATOMS: atom_id res chain seq x y z
N MET A 1 -4.20 15.36 -9.17
CA MET A 1 -4.32 14.02 -9.78
C MET A 1 -4.49 13.07 -8.61
N THR A 2 -5.70 12.62 -8.35
CA THR A 2 -6.03 11.72 -7.22
C THR A 2 -5.78 10.29 -7.68
N PHE A 3 -4.88 9.57 -7.00
CA PHE A 3 -4.68 8.14 -7.21
C PHE A 3 -5.62 7.39 -6.27
N PRO A 4 -6.69 6.75 -6.76
CA PRO A 4 -7.61 6.05 -5.89
C PRO A 4 -7.01 4.66 -5.62
N VAL A 5 -6.35 4.49 -4.47
CA VAL A 5 -5.88 3.17 -4.02
C VAL A 5 -6.32 2.95 -2.58
N LEU A 6 -7.59 2.60 -2.34
CA LEU A 6 -8.06 2.21 -1.01
C LEU A 6 -9.18 1.15 -1.07
N TRP A 7 -8.79 -0.11 -0.92
CA TRP A 7 -9.62 -1.14 -0.26
C TRP A 7 -9.16 -1.23 1.20
N HIS A 8 -10.07 -1.50 2.15
CA HIS A 8 -9.83 -1.36 3.60
C HIS A 8 -8.62 -2.14 4.17
N GLY A 9 -8.10 -3.14 3.45
CA GLY A 9 -6.90 -3.87 3.85
C GLY A 9 -5.57 -3.13 3.65
N PHE A 10 -5.53 -2.05 2.88
CA PHE A 10 -4.28 -1.34 2.53
C PHE A 10 -3.88 -0.23 3.53
N ALA A 11 -4.85 0.29 4.30
CA ALA A 11 -4.61 1.42 5.21
C ALA A 11 -3.82 1.04 6.47
N GLU A 12 -3.87 -0.22 6.90
CA GLU A 12 -3.09 -0.71 8.04
C GLU A 12 -1.60 -0.94 7.72
N ASP A 13 -1.19 -0.90 6.45
CA ASP A 13 0.10 -1.43 6.00
C ASP A 13 1.20 -0.39 5.72
N MET A 14 0.91 0.90 5.90
CA MET A 14 1.90 1.99 5.88
C MET A 14 2.23 2.47 7.29
N GLU A 15 2.43 1.52 8.21
CA GLU A 15 2.92 1.85 9.55
C GLU A 15 4.37 2.35 9.44
N GLY A 16 4.58 3.58 9.89
CA GLY A 16 5.89 4.24 9.86
C GLY A 16 6.07 5.25 8.73
N MET A 17 5.04 5.97 8.30
CA MET A 17 5.24 7.26 7.63
C MET A 17 4.95 8.40 8.61
N GLU A 18 5.90 9.32 8.80
CA GLU A 18 5.77 10.49 9.69
C GLU A 18 6.17 11.77 8.94
N GLY A 19 5.27 12.76 8.92
CA GLY A 19 5.48 14.10 8.38
C GLY A 19 5.62 15.16 9.47
N ASP A 20 6.07 16.36 9.08
CA ASP A 20 6.20 17.52 9.97
C ASP A 20 4.82 18.21 10.12
N GLY A 21 3.98 17.64 10.98
CA GLY A 21 2.60 18.08 11.22
C GLY A 21 1.81 17.01 11.96
N ASP A 22 1.15 17.40 13.05
CA ASP A 22 0.42 16.51 13.95
C ASP A 22 -0.65 15.67 13.24
N ARG A 23 -0.68 14.38 13.62
CA ARG A 23 -1.72 13.32 13.47
C ARG A 23 -1.60 12.37 12.27
N GLU A 24 -1.25 11.14 12.63
CA GLU A 24 -1.69 9.86 12.04
C GLU A 24 -2.38 9.96 10.68
N THR A 25 -1.63 9.83 9.59
CA THR A 25 -2.24 9.56 8.28
C THR A 25 -1.36 8.58 7.50
N LYS A 26 -1.65 7.28 7.70
CA LYS A 26 -0.98 6.12 7.10
C LYS A 26 -1.65 5.75 5.77
N SER A 27 -1.31 6.41 4.67
CA SER A 27 -1.88 6.03 3.36
C SER A 27 -1.01 6.41 2.17
N VAL A 28 -1.22 5.72 1.04
CA VAL A 28 -0.63 6.07 -0.26
C VAL A 28 -0.92 7.53 -0.62
N ASN A 29 -2.09 8.06 -0.24
CA ASN A 29 -2.45 9.45 -0.49
C ASN A 29 -1.50 10.42 0.22
N PHE A 30 -1.16 10.16 1.49
CA PHE A 30 -0.22 10.99 2.25
C PHE A 30 1.18 11.02 1.61
N LEU A 31 1.66 9.86 1.15
CA LEU A 31 2.91 9.77 0.39
C LEU A 31 2.84 10.66 -0.86
N VAL A 32 1.81 10.47 -1.68
CA VAL A 32 1.64 11.22 -2.94
C VAL A 32 1.52 12.72 -2.68
N GLU A 33 0.74 13.12 -1.68
CA GLU A 33 0.59 14.53 -1.29
C GLU A 33 1.92 15.14 -0.87
N SER A 34 2.65 14.48 0.03
CA SER A 34 3.97 14.92 0.50
C SER A 34 4.96 15.10 -0.65
N LEU A 35 5.00 14.13 -1.57
CA LEU A 35 5.86 14.19 -2.76
C LEU A 35 5.44 15.34 -3.69
N SER A 36 4.15 15.46 -3.99
CA SER A 36 3.60 16.49 -4.88
C SER A 36 3.83 17.91 -4.38
N GLN A 37 3.89 18.10 -3.06
CA GLN A 37 4.13 19.39 -2.42
C GLN A 37 5.62 19.66 -2.16
N ASN A 38 6.52 18.74 -2.54
CA ASN A 38 7.94 18.81 -2.21
C ASN A 38 8.17 19.05 -0.72
N ALA A 39 7.52 18.26 0.15
CA ALA A 39 7.77 18.30 1.58
C ALA A 39 9.29 18.23 1.85
N PRO A 40 9.86 18.98 2.81
CA PRO A 40 11.30 19.01 3.03
C PRO A 40 11.89 17.62 3.30
N SER A 41 11.19 16.82 4.10
CA SER A 41 11.55 15.43 4.35
C SER A 41 10.32 14.60 4.69
N LEU A 42 10.44 13.29 4.50
CA LEU A 42 9.43 12.31 4.86
C LEU A 42 10.09 11.19 5.68
N GLY A 43 9.67 11.03 6.94
CA GLY A 43 10.11 9.92 7.79
C GLY A 43 9.42 8.64 7.34
N LEU A 44 10.21 7.59 7.12
CA LEU A 44 9.71 6.29 6.65
C LEU A 44 10.23 5.17 7.56
N SER A 45 9.54 4.02 7.57
CA SER A 45 10.06 2.78 8.12
C SER A 45 11.23 2.25 7.29
N GLU A 46 11.77 1.07 7.61
CA GLU A 46 12.88 0.50 6.82
C GLU A 46 12.46 0.11 5.39
N GLY A 47 11.16 -0.05 5.12
CA GLY A 47 10.65 -0.36 3.78
C GLY A 47 10.90 -1.80 3.32
N LYS A 48 11.15 -2.73 4.26
CA LYS A 48 11.45 -4.17 3.99
C LYS A 48 10.22 -4.98 3.58
N GLN A 49 9.03 -4.45 3.82
CA GLN A 49 7.79 -5.17 3.61
C GLN A 49 7.44 -5.23 2.11
N ASN A 50 6.93 -6.38 1.68
CA ASN A 50 6.49 -6.63 0.30
C ASN A 50 4.96 -6.65 0.22
N ARG A 51 4.38 -6.06 -0.84
CA ARG A 51 2.93 -5.97 -1.05
C ARG A 51 2.53 -6.18 -2.50
N ASP A 52 1.33 -6.71 -2.70
CA ASP A 52 0.67 -6.79 -4.01
C ASP A 52 -0.10 -5.49 -4.24
N TRP A 53 0.48 -4.58 -5.02
CA TRP A 53 -0.10 -3.27 -5.31
C TRP A 53 -1.05 -3.40 -6.50
N ILE A 54 -2.35 -3.33 -6.23
CA ILE A 54 -3.39 -3.40 -7.26
C ILE A 54 -4.08 -2.05 -7.45
N TYR A 55 -4.35 -1.70 -8.70
CA TYR A 55 -5.08 -0.48 -9.04
C TYR A 55 -6.59 -0.67 -8.81
N ILE A 56 -7.30 0.36 -8.32
CA ILE A 56 -8.70 0.17 -7.93
C ILE A 56 -9.59 -0.19 -9.13
N GLU A 57 -9.28 0.29 -10.32
CA GLU A 57 -10.04 -0.02 -11.54
C GLU A 57 -9.91 -1.50 -11.93
N ASP A 58 -8.78 -2.15 -11.62
CA ASP A 58 -8.63 -3.60 -11.79
C ASP A 58 -9.50 -4.37 -10.78
N VAL A 59 -9.61 -3.85 -9.55
CA VAL A 59 -10.52 -4.40 -8.54
C VAL A 59 -11.98 -4.25 -8.99
N LEU A 60 -12.37 -3.07 -9.47
CA LEU A 60 -13.72 -2.83 -10.00
C LEU A 60 -14.03 -3.76 -11.18
N SER A 61 -13.08 -3.94 -12.09
CA SER A 61 -13.21 -4.86 -13.23
C SER A 61 -13.42 -6.31 -12.76
N ALA A 62 -12.69 -6.75 -11.73
CA ALA A 62 -12.89 -8.08 -11.15
C ALA A 62 -14.29 -8.24 -10.53
N TYR A 63 -14.80 -7.23 -9.82
CA TYR A 63 -16.17 -7.23 -9.30
C TYR A 63 -17.22 -7.30 -10.41
N GLU A 64 -17.05 -6.52 -11.49
CA GLU A 64 -17.96 -6.57 -12.63
C GLU A 64 -18.04 -7.97 -13.24
N VAL A 65 -16.89 -8.63 -13.43
CA VAL A 65 -16.82 -10.01 -13.93
C VAL A 65 -17.56 -10.97 -13.00
N ILE A 66 -17.35 -10.88 -11.69
CA ILE A 66 -18.03 -11.75 -10.71
C ILE A 66 -19.55 -11.54 -10.77
N LEU A 67 -20.00 -10.29 -10.78
CA LEU A 67 -21.43 -9.95 -10.81
C LEU A 67 -22.11 -10.40 -12.11
N GLN A 68 -21.44 -10.23 -13.26
CA GLN A 68 -21.96 -10.68 -14.55
C GLN A 68 -22.12 -12.21 -14.62
N ASN A 69 -21.33 -12.96 -13.86
CA ASN A 69 -21.37 -14.42 -13.83
C ASN A 69 -22.06 -14.96 -12.58
N ILE A 70 -22.82 -14.13 -11.84
CA ILE A 70 -23.34 -14.52 -10.53
C ILE A 70 -24.27 -15.74 -10.57
N SER A 71 -24.97 -15.93 -11.69
CA SER A 71 -25.86 -17.07 -11.94
C SER A 71 -25.13 -18.42 -12.08
N GLN A 72 -23.81 -18.42 -12.23
CA GLN A 72 -22.99 -19.63 -12.27
C GLN A 72 -22.62 -20.16 -10.88
N PHE A 73 -22.84 -19.36 -9.83
CA PHE A 73 -22.58 -19.77 -8.46
C PHE A 73 -23.82 -20.38 -7.81
N GLU A 74 -23.60 -21.35 -6.93
CA GLU A 74 -24.69 -21.99 -6.21
C GLU A 74 -25.28 -21.05 -5.15
N GLN A 75 -26.61 -20.94 -5.14
CA GLN A 75 -27.32 -20.12 -4.18
C GLN A 75 -27.09 -20.63 -2.75
N GLY A 76 -26.86 -19.70 -1.81
CA GLY A 76 -26.66 -20.02 -0.39
C GLY A 76 -25.24 -20.48 -0.04
N LYS A 77 -24.29 -20.49 -0.99
CA LYS A 77 -22.87 -20.72 -0.72
C LYS A 77 -22.09 -19.40 -0.66
N CYS A 78 -21.06 -19.39 0.18
CA CYS A 78 -20.07 -18.31 0.23
C CYS A 78 -18.86 -18.67 -0.62
N TYR A 79 -18.43 -17.74 -1.46
CA TYR A 79 -17.24 -17.88 -2.31
C TYR A 79 -16.23 -16.80 -1.93
N GLY A 80 -14.99 -17.20 -1.65
CA GLY A 80 -13.87 -16.29 -1.41
C GLY A 80 -13.07 -16.12 -2.69
N PHE A 81 -12.78 -14.87 -3.05
CA PHE A 81 -11.92 -14.53 -4.18
C PHE A 81 -10.75 -13.70 -3.67
N GLU A 82 -9.54 -14.11 -4.02
CA GLU A 82 -8.34 -13.29 -3.85
C GLU A 82 -8.15 -12.47 -5.12
N ILE A 83 -8.15 -11.14 -4.98
CA ILE A 83 -7.97 -10.21 -6.09
C ILE A 83 -6.65 -9.48 -5.86
N GLY A 84 -5.74 -9.64 -6.80
CA GLY A 84 -4.38 -9.08 -6.75
C GLY A 84 -3.71 -9.22 -8.11
N THR A 85 -2.55 -8.58 -8.27
CA THR A 85 -1.72 -8.72 -9.48
C THR A 85 -0.94 -10.04 -9.49
N GLY A 86 -0.80 -10.69 -8.33
CA GLY A 86 0.07 -11.84 -8.13
C GLY A 86 1.55 -11.48 -8.05
N GLN A 87 1.89 -10.19 -8.18
CA GLN A 87 3.25 -9.66 -8.10
C GLN A 87 3.43 -8.90 -6.80
N ARG A 88 4.54 -9.15 -6.09
CA ARG A 88 4.86 -8.44 -4.86
C ARG A 88 5.98 -7.45 -5.11
N THR A 89 5.75 -6.18 -4.78
CA THR A 89 6.75 -5.11 -4.85
C THR A 89 7.05 -4.61 -3.45
N GLY A 90 8.33 -4.33 -3.17
CA GLY A 90 8.77 -3.82 -1.88
C GLY A 90 8.28 -2.39 -1.63
N LEU A 91 7.93 -2.04 -0.39
CA LEU A 91 7.51 -0.68 -0.04
C LEU A 91 8.58 0.36 -0.40
N LYS A 92 9.85 0.05 -0.16
CA LYS A 92 10.96 0.94 -0.52
C LYS A 92 11.00 1.23 -2.02
N GLU A 93 10.86 0.20 -2.85
CA GLU A 93 10.83 0.33 -4.31
C GLU A 93 9.61 1.14 -4.76
N PHE A 94 8.44 0.87 -4.20
CA PHE A 94 7.21 1.63 -4.45
C PHE A 94 7.40 3.12 -4.15
N VAL A 95 7.93 3.46 -2.97
CA VAL A 95 8.12 4.86 -2.53
C VAL A 95 9.14 5.60 -3.39
N ILE A 96 10.25 4.95 -3.76
CA ILE A 96 11.26 5.55 -4.65
C ILE A 96 10.66 5.80 -6.02
N THR A 97 9.95 4.81 -6.59
CA THR A 97 9.29 4.94 -7.88
C THR A 97 8.27 6.08 -7.87
N ALA A 98 7.48 6.20 -6.79
CA ALA A 98 6.52 7.29 -6.63
C ALA A 98 7.21 8.67 -6.59
N LYS A 99 8.34 8.80 -5.87
CA LYS A 99 9.13 10.04 -5.84
C LYS A 99 9.65 10.42 -7.23
N ASP A 100 10.21 9.46 -7.94
CA ASP A 100 10.78 9.67 -9.27
C ASP A 100 9.70 10.09 -10.27
N LEU A 101 8.55 9.41 -10.27
CA LEU A 101 7.40 9.76 -11.11
C LEU A 101 6.79 11.12 -10.77
N ALA A 102 6.80 11.51 -9.49
CA ALA A 102 6.34 12.83 -9.05
C ALA A 102 7.33 13.97 -9.35
N GLY A 103 8.58 13.65 -9.73
CA GLY A 103 9.65 14.64 -9.89
C GLY A 103 9.94 15.40 -8.59
N SER A 104 9.75 14.74 -7.44
CA SER A 104 9.80 15.39 -6.13
C SER A 104 11.22 15.49 -5.58
N ASN A 105 11.53 16.61 -4.92
CA ASN A 105 12.78 16.84 -4.21
C ASN A 105 12.73 16.41 -2.73
N THR A 106 11.63 15.82 -2.26
CA THR A 106 11.47 15.41 -0.86
C THR A 106 12.55 14.43 -0.41
N ASP A 107 13.18 14.69 0.74
CA ASP A 107 14.16 13.77 1.32
C ASP A 107 13.47 12.59 2.01
N LEU A 108 13.72 11.37 1.50
CA LEU A 108 13.14 10.14 2.04
C LEU A 108 14.03 9.57 3.14
N LEU A 109 13.58 9.66 4.39
CA LEU A 109 14.33 9.25 5.57
C LEU A 109 13.88 7.85 6.04
N PHE A 110 14.37 6.81 5.36
CA PHE A 110 14.10 5.41 5.73
C PHE A 110 14.70 5.05 7.11
N GLY A 111 13.93 4.31 7.91
CA GLY A 111 14.29 3.93 9.28
C GLY A 111 14.08 5.01 10.34
N LYS A 112 13.53 6.18 9.97
CA LYS A 112 13.24 7.27 10.92
C LYS A 112 11.96 7.00 11.73
N ALA A 113 10.95 6.42 11.09
CA ALA A 113 9.69 6.13 11.75
C ALA A 113 9.72 4.73 12.39
N ARG A 114 9.10 4.58 13.56
CA ARG A 114 9.02 3.30 14.26
C ARG A 114 8.00 2.39 13.59
N MET A 115 8.39 1.15 13.29
CA MET A 115 7.42 0.10 12.92
C MET A 115 6.72 -0.42 14.18
N HIS A 116 5.42 -0.68 14.12
CA HIS A 116 4.74 -1.38 15.22
C HIS A 116 5.00 -2.89 15.12
N LYS A 117 5.14 -3.55 16.27
CA LYS A 117 5.47 -4.98 16.38
C LYS A 117 4.46 -5.95 15.74
N ASN A 118 3.26 -5.48 15.39
CA ASN A 118 2.19 -6.30 14.84
C ASN A 118 2.09 -6.25 13.30
N GLU A 119 3.00 -5.54 12.63
CA GLU A 119 3.04 -5.53 11.17
C GLU A 119 3.40 -6.94 10.67
N ARG A 120 2.61 -7.47 9.73
CA ARG A 120 2.78 -8.83 9.19
C ARG A 120 4.02 -8.89 8.30
N ILE A 121 5.18 -9.12 8.91
CA ILE A 121 6.37 -9.57 8.21
C ILE A 121 6.10 -11.00 7.75
N THR A 122 6.23 -11.25 6.44
CA THR A 122 6.03 -12.58 5.87
C THR A 122 6.86 -13.63 6.64
N GLU A 123 6.24 -14.77 6.94
CA GLU A 123 6.71 -15.83 7.85
C GLU A 123 8.09 -16.44 7.51
N HIS A 124 8.66 -16.06 6.36
CA HIS A 124 9.96 -16.54 5.91
C HIS A 124 11.17 -15.99 6.70
N GLU A 125 11.01 -14.88 7.44
CA GLU A 125 12.10 -14.27 8.23
C GLU A 125 12.08 -14.70 9.71
N ARG A 126 11.00 -15.33 10.19
CA ARG A 126 10.89 -15.77 11.60
C ARG A 126 11.81 -16.94 11.97
N LYS A 127 12.45 -17.59 10.99
CA LYS A 127 13.40 -18.71 11.22
C LYS A 127 14.86 -18.29 11.33
N MET A 128 15.17 -17.00 11.26
CA MET A 128 16.56 -16.49 11.27
C MET A 128 16.84 -15.49 12.41
N SER A 129 15.98 -15.41 13.43
CA SER A 129 16.20 -14.63 14.65
C SER A 129 16.10 -15.49 15.90
#